data_AF-A0A956TZH4-F1
#
_entry.id   AF-A0A956TZH4-F1
#
_cell.length_a   1.000
_cell.length_b   1.000
_cell.length_c   1.000
_cell.angle_alpha   90.00
_cell.angle_beta   90.00
_cell.angle_gamma   90.00
#
_symmetry.space_group_name_H-M   'P 1'
#
loop_
_entity.id
_entity.type
_entity.pdbx_description
1 polymer ?
#
loop_
_entity_poly.entity_id
_entity_poly.type
_entity_poly.pdbx_seq_one_letter_code
_entity_poly.pdbx_strand_id
1 'polypeptide(L)'
;MNTWNRFQGVIALMLVFSAIVMPVGVSGQESDDRPESRYYYTGILGDGIGIQMELVMDSSGVTGSYMYDKIGSPLSLSGSIDKETSIITIVEQDEKGNRTGTFVGKLESEGTNYAKTIEGKWMKAGGGDKIPFKLNKIAYYITSETKAGGKYEMSYMYPDFISGLKPYQEISQELEKNALAEQAKFMK
;
A
#
# COMPACT_ATOMS: atom_id res chain seq x y z
N MET A 1 71.14 -2.91 59.29
CA MET A 1 70.08 -1.89 59.39
C MET A 1 69.37 -1.81 58.06
N ASN A 2 68.04 -1.91 58.13
CA ASN A 2 67.04 -1.76 57.07
C ASN A 2 67.01 -2.81 55.94
N THR A 3 65.80 -3.32 55.77
CA THR A 3 65.36 -4.53 55.10
C THR A 3 65.29 -4.36 53.59
N TRP A 4 65.97 -5.28 52.90
CA TRP A 4 66.01 -5.44 51.45
C TRP A 4 64.73 -6.12 50.93
N ASN A 5 64.31 -5.67 49.75
CA ASN A 5 63.12 -6.06 49.00
C ASN A 5 62.83 -7.57 48.96
N ARG A 6 61.56 -7.93 49.21
CA ARG A 6 61.03 -9.27 49.01
C ARG A 6 60.85 -9.55 47.51
N PHE A 7 61.57 -10.58 47.09
CA PHE A 7 61.20 -11.53 46.04
C PHE A 7 59.74 -12.01 46.16
N GLN A 8 59.08 -12.23 45.02
CA GLN A 8 58.60 -13.53 44.52
C GLN A 8 57.49 -13.25 43.48
N GLY A 9 57.77 -13.56 42.23
CA GLY A 9 56.72 -13.74 41.22
C GLY A 9 55.93 -15.02 41.49
N VAL A 10 54.83 -15.19 40.76
CA VAL A 10 54.46 -16.39 39.99
C VAL A 10 53.04 -16.21 39.44
N ILE A 11 53.01 -16.11 38.11
CA ILE A 11 52.14 -16.80 37.15
C ILE A 11 50.62 -16.56 37.21
N ALA A 12 50.15 -16.07 36.06
CA ALA A 12 48.79 -15.85 35.63
C ALA A 12 47.92 -17.11 35.67
N LEU A 13 46.66 -16.92 36.07
CA LEU A 13 45.55 -17.76 35.66
C LEU A 13 44.33 -16.85 35.42
N MET A 14 44.28 -16.20 34.25
CA MET A 14 43.07 -15.52 33.79
C MET A 14 42.11 -16.56 33.24
N LEU A 15 41.04 -16.82 33.99
CA LEU A 15 39.83 -17.48 33.51
C LEU A 15 39.13 -16.52 32.54
N VAL A 16 39.31 -16.74 31.24
CA VAL A 16 38.53 -16.08 30.20
C VAL A 16 37.15 -16.74 30.17
N PHE A 17 36.18 -16.16 30.88
CA PHE A 17 34.77 -16.40 30.59
C PHE A 17 34.46 -15.74 29.25
N SER A 18 34.57 -16.52 28.18
CA SER A 18 34.06 -16.15 26.87
C SER A 18 32.54 -16.14 26.95
N ALA A 19 31.96 -14.97 27.22
CA ALA A 19 30.54 -14.75 27.01
C ALA A 19 30.32 -14.75 25.49
N ILE A 20 29.78 -15.87 24.98
CA ILE A 20 29.22 -15.93 23.64
C ILE A 20 28.03 -14.96 23.64
N VAL A 21 28.25 -13.74 23.16
CA VAL A 21 27.16 -12.87 22.73
C VAL A 21 26.57 -13.56 21.50
N MET A 22 25.50 -14.32 21.70
CA MET A 22 24.71 -14.79 20.58
C MET A 22 24.23 -13.55 19.82
N PRO A 23 24.43 -13.46 18.50
CA PRO A 23 23.72 -12.46 17.73
C PRO A 23 22.23 -12.74 17.93
N VAL A 24 21.55 -11.82 18.62
CA VAL A 24 20.09 -11.76 18.58
C VAL A 24 19.77 -11.68 17.10
N GLY A 25 19.21 -12.77 16.56
CA GLY A 25 18.72 -12.79 15.20
C GLY A 25 17.75 -11.62 15.08
N VAL A 26 18.19 -10.57 14.41
CA VAL A 26 17.27 -9.59 13.84
C VAL A 26 16.41 -10.43 12.93
N SER A 27 15.18 -10.72 13.38
CA SER A 27 14.16 -11.27 12.51
C SER A 27 14.12 -10.31 11.33
N GLY A 28 14.58 -10.76 10.16
CA GLY A 28 14.34 -10.04 8.94
C GLY A 28 12.83 -9.80 8.91
N GLN A 29 12.42 -8.54 9.02
CA GLN A 29 11.15 -8.16 8.45
C GLN A 29 11.28 -8.57 6.99
N GLU A 30 10.66 -9.69 6.63
CA GLU A 30 10.29 -9.96 5.25
C GLU A 30 9.56 -8.70 4.80
N SER A 31 10.28 -7.83 4.09
CA SER A 31 9.65 -6.77 3.33
C SER A 31 8.75 -7.50 2.35
N ASP A 32 7.45 -7.46 2.61
CA ASP A 32 6.46 -7.94 1.66
C ASP A 32 6.61 -7.03 0.42
N ASP A 33 7.43 -7.49 -0.53
CA ASP A 33 7.90 -6.74 -1.70
C ASP A 33 6.83 -6.70 -2.80
N ARG A 34 5.56 -6.62 -2.39
CA ARG A 34 4.46 -6.54 -3.34
C ARG A 34 4.53 -5.18 -4.03
N PRO A 35 4.47 -5.15 -5.37
CA PRO A 35 4.47 -3.90 -6.10
C PRO A 35 3.25 -3.07 -5.66
N GLU A 36 3.49 -1.78 -5.45
CA GLU A 36 2.43 -0.79 -5.25
C GLU A 36 1.37 -0.98 -6.35
N SER A 37 0.12 -1.21 -5.95
CA SER A 37 -0.99 -1.41 -6.86
C SER A 37 -2.01 -0.30 -6.67
N ARG A 38 -2.33 0.42 -7.76
CA ARG A 38 -3.35 1.46 -7.76
C ARG A 38 -4.62 0.98 -8.42
N TYR A 39 -5.74 1.21 -7.74
CA TYR A 39 -7.06 0.74 -8.13
C TYR A 39 -8.06 1.89 -8.11
N TYR A 40 -8.98 1.88 -9.07
CA TYR A 40 -10.06 2.85 -9.14
C TYR A 40 -11.42 2.17 -8.99
N TYR A 41 -12.23 2.71 -8.09
CA TYR A 41 -13.52 2.16 -7.70
C TYR A 41 -14.64 3.20 -7.87
N THR A 42 -15.81 2.70 -8.23
CA THR A 42 -17.07 3.45 -8.17
C THR A 42 -18.07 2.69 -7.32
N GLY A 43 -18.98 3.40 -6.66
CA GLY A 43 -19.90 2.74 -5.77
C GLY A 43 -20.99 3.63 -5.19
N ILE A 44 -21.63 3.09 -4.16
CA ILE A 44 -22.74 3.71 -3.47
C ILE A 44 -22.47 3.70 -1.96
N LEU A 45 -22.77 4.82 -1.30
CA LEU A 45 -22.87 4.98 0.14
C LEU A 45 -24.34 5.20 0.53
N GLY A 46 -24.85 4.39 1.46
CA GLY A 46 -26.22 4.49 1.98
C GLY A 46 -27.29 4.41 0.90
N ASP A 47 -28.25 5.31 0.97
CA ASP A 47 -29.44 5.35 0.10
C ASP A 47 -29.15 5.96 -1.28
N GLY A 48 -28.14 5.45 -1.99
CA GLY A 48 -27.87 5.82 -3.38
C GLY A 48 -26.90 7.00 -3.57
N ILE A 49 -26.13 7.38 -2.56
CA ILE A 49 -25.12 8.43 -2.71
C ILE A 49 -23.94 7.87 -3.52
N GLY A 50 -23.75 8.35 -4.74
CA GLY A 50 -22.64 7.95 -5.61
C GLY A 50 -21.28 8.42 -5.08
N ILE A 51 -20.31 7.50 -5.09
CA ILE A 51 -18.97 7.71 -4.58
C ILE A 51 -17.90 7.12 -5.50
N GLN A 52 -16.71 7.73 -5.45
CA GLN A 52 -15.52 7.29 -6.17
C GLN A 52 -14.35 7.16 -5.20
N MET A 53 -13.52 6.14 -5.41
CA MET A 53 -12.27 5.96 -4.65
C MET A 53 -11.11 5.61 -5.58
N GLU A 54 -9.98 6.26 -5.36
CA GLU A 54 -8.70 5.77 -5.81
C GLU A 54 -7.97 5.21 -4.59
N LEU A 55 -7.57 3.93 -4.64
CA LEU A 55 -6.85 3.25 -3.58
C LEU A 55 -5.49 2.80 -4.07
N VAL A 56 -4.45 3.13 -3.32
CA VAL A 56 -3.08 2.64 -3.49
C VAL A 56 -2.84 1.62 -2.38
N MET A 57 -2.57 0.39 -2.77
CA MET A 57 -2.37 -0.74 -1.86
C MET A 57 -0.96 -1.29 -2.03
N ASP A 58 -0.26 -1.45 -0.92
CA ASP A 58 1.07 -2.04 -0.86
C ASP A 58 1.20 -2.92 0.40
N SER A 59 2.43 -3.27 0.79
CA SER A 59 2.67 -4.02 2.02
C SER A 59 2.51 -3.22 3.31
N SER A 60 2.63 -1.90 3.24
CA SER A 60 2.51 -0.97 4.36
C SER A 60 1.06 -0.66 4.72
N GLY A 61 0.13 -0.79 3.76
CA GLY A 61 -1.30 -0.66 4.00
C GLY A 61 -2.07 -0.19 2.77
N VAL A 62 -3.01 0.71 3.01
CA VAL A 62 -3.80 1.36 1.96
C VAL A 62 -3.81 2.87 2.16
N THR A 63 -3.59 3.61 1.09
CA THR A 63 -3.79 5.06 1.03
C THR A 63 -4.64 5.41 -0.17
N GLY A 64 -5.04 6.67 -0.30
CA GLY A 64 -5.75 7.10 -1.50
C GLY A 64 -6.61 8.33 -1.29
N SER A 65 -7.64 8.43 -2.11
CA SER A 65 -8.62 9.49 -2.02
C SER A 65 -10.04 8.98 -2.28
N TYR A 66 -11.01 9.70 -1.73
CA TYR A 66 -12.43 9.42 -1.86
C TYR A 66 -13.18 10.70 -2.16
N MET A 67 -14.21 10.64 -3.00
CA MET A 67 -15.11 11.77 -3.19
C MET A 67 -16.55 11.33 -3.42
N TYR A 68 -17.46 12.22 -3.00
CA TYR A 68 -18.86 12.17 -3.41
C TYR A 68 -19.00 12.71 -4.83
N ASP A 69 -19.72 11.98 -5.70
CA ASP A 69 -19.92 12.38 -7.09
C ASP A 69 -20.51 13.79 -7.23
N LYS A 70 -21.41 14.16 -6.31
CA LYS A 70 -22.09 15.47 -6.33
C LYS A 70 -21.20 16.62 -5.89
N ILE A 71 -20.19 16.37 -5.07
CA ILE A 71 -19.35 17.41 -4.46
C ILE A 71 -18.04 17.55 -5.25
N GLY A 72 -17.44 16.43 -5.66
CA GLY A 72 -16.21 16.42 -6.45
C GLY A 72 -14.95 16.87 -5.69
N SER A 73 -15.03 17.08 -4.37
CA SER A 73 -13.87 17.42 -3.55
C SER A 73 -13.30 16.15 -2.91
N PRO A 74 -12.03 15.78 -3.21
CA PRO A 74 -11.42 14.58 -2.66
C PRO A 74 -11.04 14.74 -1.19
N LEU A 75 -11.34 13.71 -0.41
CA LEU A 75 -10.90 13.51 0.97
C LEU A 75 -9.78 12.47 1.00
N SER A 76 -8.79 12.69 1.86
CA SER A 76 -7.64 11.80 2.00
C SER A 76 -8.03 10.51 2.72
N LEU A 77 -7.46 9.41 2.26
CA LEU A 77 -7.65 8.07 2.83
C LEU A 77 -6.32 7.49 3.32
N SER A 78 -6.36 6.82 4.48
CA SER A 78 -5.24 6.03 5.01
C SER A 78 -5.75 4.85 5.81
N GLY A 79 -5.09 3.71 5.79
CA GLY A 79 -5.64 2.50 6.39
C GLY A 79 -4.75 1.27 6.29
N SER A 80 -5.33 0.13 6.63
CA SER A 80 -4.68 -1.18 6.60
C SER A 80 -5.58 -2.26 6.01
N ILE A 81 -4.96 -3.35 5.57
CA ILE A 81 -5.62 -4.55 5.08
C ILE A 81 -5.16 -5.72 5.93
N ASP A 82 -6.10 -6.38 6.59
CA ASP A 82 -5.89 -7.70 7.17
C ASP A 82 -6.06 -8.73 6.06
N LYS A 83 -4.92 -9.32 5.67
CA LYS A 83 -4.84 -10.28 4.55
C LYS A 83 -5.43 -11.63 4.90
N GLU A 84 -5.41 -12.03 6.17
CA GLU A 84 -5.94 -13.32 6.60
C GLU A 84 -7.47 -13.31 6.57
N THR A 85 -8.06 -12.19 7.01
CA THR A 85 -9.53 -12.04 7.06
C THR A 85 -10.11 -11.35 5.83
N SER A 86 -9.26 -10.81 4.94
CA SER A 86 -9.66 -9.96 3.81
C SER A 86 -10.48 -8.74 4.25
N ILE A 87 -10.20 -8.21 5.44
CA ILE A 87 -10.84 -7.01 5.97
C ILE A 87 -9.97 -5.80 5.69
N ILE A 88 -10.58 -4.72 5.19
CA ILE A 88 -9.95 -3.43 4.96
C ILE A 88 -10.53 -2.40 5.92
N THR A 89 -9.66 -1.61 6.54
CA THR A 89 -10.04 -0.47 7.41
C THR A 89 -9.38 0.78 6.88
N ILE A 90 -10.18 1.80 6.53
CA ILE A 90 -9.71 3.05 5.94
C ILE A 90 -10.28 4.24 6.72
N VAL A 91 -9.41 5.12 7.16
CA VAL A 91 -9.72 6.39 7.81
C VAL A 91 -9.87 7.48 6.75
N GLU A 92 -10.99 8.19 6.79
CA GLU A 92 -11.26 9.37 5.98
C GLU A 92 -10.83 10.62 6.75
N GLN A 93 -10.10 11.52 6.09
CA GLN A 93 -9.57 12.75 6.67
C GLN A 93 -9.91 13.99 5.84
N ASP A 94 -10.19 15.10 6.52
CA ASP A 94 -10.32 16.42 5.89
C ASP A 94 -8.94 17.00 5.49
N GLU A 95 -8.96 18.17 4.85
CA GLU A 95 -7.75 18.90 4.43
C GLU A 95 -6.80 19.27 5.60
N LYS A 96 -7.30 19.26 6.84
CA LYS A 96 -6.53 19.55 8.04
C LYS A 96 -6.02 18.28 8.72
N GLY A 97 -6.27 17.11 8.14
CA GLY A 97 -5.91 15.80 8.69
C GLY A 97 -6.84 15.32 9.81
N ASN A 98 -7.97 15.99 10.06
CA ASN A 98 -8.92 15.52 11.06
C ASN A 98 -9.69 14.33 10.51
N ARG A 99 -9.82 13.27 11.32
CA ARG A 99 -10.68 12.14 10.98
C ARG A 99 -12.14 12.58 10.90
N THR A 100 -12.76 12.38 9.74
CA THR A 100 -14.19 12.65 9.50
C THR A 100 -15.02 11.36 9.43
N GLY A 101 -14.39 10.25 9.09
CA GLY A 101 -15.05 8.95 9.00
C GLY A 101 -14.10 7.75 8.98
N THR A 102 -14.68 6.55 8.95
CA THR A 102 -13.94 5.30 8.82
C THR A 102 -14.74 4.28 8.03
N PHE A 103 -14.18 3.78 6.93
CA PHE A 103 -14.68 2.64 6.19
C PHE A 103 -14.12 1.36 6.80
N VAL A 104 -14.99 0.39 7.09
CA VAL A 104 -14.61 -0.99 7.39
C VAL A 104 -15.36 -1.89 6.45
N GLY A 105 -14.64 -2.66 5.64
CA GLY A 105 -15.24 -3.53 4.63
C GLY A 105 -14.49 -4.82 4.42
N LYS A 106 -15.10 -5.71 3.64
CA LYS A 106 -14.53 -6.97 3.20
C LYS A 106 -14.15 -6.86 1.73
N LEU A 107 -12.94 -7.31 1.40
CA LEU A 107 -12.42 -7.44 0.05
C LEU A 107 -12.90 -8.76 -0.55
N GLU A 108 -13.53 -8.70 -1.70
CA GLU A 108 -13.92 -9.89 -2.47
C GLU A 108 -13.14 -9.91 -3.79
N SER A 109 -12.60 -11.06 -4.14
CA SER A 109 -11.76 -11.26 -5.32
C SER A 109 -12.35 -12.32 -6.24
N GLU A 110 -12.09 -12.24 -7.54
CA GLU A 110 -12.55 -13.23 -8.52
C GLU A 110 -11.41 -13.60 -9.47
N GLY A 111 -10.95 -14.85 -9.42
CA GLY A 111 -9.79 -15.28 -10.20
C GLY A 111 -8.55 -14.43 -9.87
N THR A 112 -7.96 -13.80 -10.89
CA THR A 112 -6.83 -12.87 -10.74
C THR A 112 -7.26 -11.45 -10.38
N ASN A 113 -8.56 -11.15 -10.36
CA ASN A 113 -9.10 -9.83 -10.06
C ASN A 113 -9.20 -9.62 -8.55
N TYR A 114 -8.06 -9.31 -7.92
CA TYR A 114 -7.98 -9.00 -6.49
C TYR A 114 -8.83 -7.77 -6.12
N ALA A 115 -9.57 -7.83 -5.02
CA ALA A 115 -10.43 -6.74 -4.56
C ALA A 115 -11.37 -6.23 -5.68
N LYS A 116 -12.01 -7.15 -6.40
CA LYS A 116 -13.04 -6.84 -7.40
C LYS A 116 -14.16 -5.98 -6.80
N THR A 117 -14.59 -6.30 -5.58
CA THR A 117 -15.57 -5.51 -4.84
C THR A 117 -15.13 -5.30 -3.39
N ILE A 118 -15.56 -4.18 -2.82
CA ILE A 118 -15.38 -3.87 -1.39
C ILE A 118 -16.74 -3.50 -0.83
N GLU A 119 -17.20 -4.25 0.17
CA GLU A 119 -18.51 -4.04 0.78
C GLU A 119 -18.37 -3.91 2.30
N GLY A 120 -19.10 -2.97 2.90
CA GLY A 120 -18.90 -2.70 4.31
C GLY A 120 -19.76 -1.59 4.87
N LYS A 121 -19.27 -0.97 5.93
CA LYS A 121 -19.90 0.16 6.59
C LYS A 121 -18.92 1.32 6.75
N TRP A 122 -19.39 2.51 6.42
CA TRP A 122 -18.77 3.76 6.81
C TRP A 122 -19.33 4.20 8.16
N MET A 123 -18.45 4.74 9.00
CA MET A 123 -18.78 5.22 10.33
C MET A 123 -18.33 6.67 10.47
N LYS A 124 -19.22 7.54 10.95
CA LYS A 124 -18.89 8.94 11.22
C LYS A 124 -17.88 9.05 12.38
N ALA A 125 -16.97 10.01 12.29
CA ALA A 125 -16.09 10.34 13.41
C ALA A 125 -16.91 10.76 14.65
N GLY A 126 -16.55 10.21 15.81
CA GLY A 126 -17.30 10.42 17.06
C GLY A 126 -18.43 9.41 17.31
N GLY A 127 -18.68 8.50 16.37
CA GLY A 127 -19.69 7.44 16.50
C GLY A 127 -21.11 7.90 16.11
N GLY A 128 -22.06 6.95 16.13
CA GLY A 128 -23.47 7.20 15.84
C GLY A 128 -23.95 6.52 14.55
N ASP A 129 -23.51 7.02 13.39
CA ASP A 129 -24.03 6.57 12.11
C ASP A 129 -23.18 5.45 11.52
N LYS A 130 -23.84 4.35 11.11
CA LYS A 130 -23.22 3.26 10.34
C LYS A 130 -23.95 3.14 9.01
N ILE A 131 -23.31 3.60 7.95
CA ILE A 131 -23.90 3.68 6.61
C ILE A 131 -23.29 2.58 5.75
N PRO A 132 -24.10 1.68 5.13
CA PRO A 132 -23.55 0.65 4.26
C PRO A 132 -22.89 1.28 3.02
N PHE A 133 -21.84 0.66 2.52
CA PHE A 133 -21.26 1.02 1.22
C PHE A 133 -20.95 -0.22 0.39
N LYS A 134 -20.92 -0.01 -0.93
CA LYS A 134 -20.45 -1.01 -1.89
C LYS A 134 -19.66 -0.32 -3.00
N LEU A 135 -18.46 -0.83 -3.24
CA LEU A 135 -17.54 -0.38 -4.28
C LEU A 135 -17.30 -1.51 -5.28
N ASN A 136 -17.25 -1.16 -6.56
CA ASN A 136 -16.85 -2.04 -7.65
C ASN A 136 -15.60 -1.47 -8.30
N LYS A 137 -14.59 -2.30 -8.47
CA LYS A 137 -13.36 -1.91 -9.18
C LYS A 137 -13.68 -1.74 -10.65
N ILE A 138 -13.32 -0.60 -11.22
CA ILE A 138 -13.53 -0.29 -12.64
C ILE A 138 -12.22 -0.11 -13.42
N ALA A 139 -11.09 0.09 -12.73
CA ALA A 139 -9.78 0.08 -13.33
C ALA A 139 -8.69 -0.34 -12.34
N TYR A 140 -7.57 -0.83 -12.86
CA TYR A 140 -6.28 -0.89 -12.16
C TYR A 140 -5.25 -0.18 -13.01
N TYR A 141 -4.17 0.31 -12.40
CA TYR A 141 -3.10 0.94 -13.16
C TYR A 141 -2.00 -0.06 -13.48
N ILE A 142 -1.52 -0.02 -14.72
CA ILE A 142 -0.34 -0.72 -15.17
C ILE A 142 0.83 0.23 -15.01
N THR A 143 1.84 -0.19 -14.24
CA THR A 143 3.11 0.52 -14.10
C THR A 143 4.17 -0.20 -14.92
N SER A 144 4.88 0.53 -15.77
CA SER A 144 6.01 0.03 -16.56
C SER A 144 7.21 0.91 -16.32
N GLU A 145 8.26 0.33 -15.76
CA GLU A 145 9.53 1.01 -15.52
C GLU A 145 10.55 0.65 -16.60
N THR A 146 11.41 1.61 -16.94
CA THR A 146 12.45 1.43 -17.96
C THR A 146 13.68 2.22 -17.60
N LYS A 147 14.84 1.56 -17.71
CA LYS A 147 16.14 2.19 -17.49
C LYS A 147 16.88 2.32 -18.82
N ALA A 148 17.24 3.53 -19.20
CA ALA A 148 18.03 3.81 -20.40
C ALA A 148 19.49 4.14 -20.00
N GLY A 149 20.42 3.33 -20.50
CA GLY A 149 21.87 3.56 -20.35
C GLY A 149 22.38 3.63 -18.90
N GLY A 150 21.64 3.10 -17.92
CA GLY A 150 21.99 3.16 -16.50
C GLY A 150 21.99 4.56 -15.89
N LYS A 151 21.49 5.57 -16.60
CA LYS A 151 21.48 6.98 -16.17
C LYS A 151 20.09 7.55 -16.00
N TYR A 152 19.13 7.06 -16.79
CA TYR A 152 17.77 7.56 -16.78
C TYR A 152 16.82 6.44 -16.43
N GLU A 153 15.89 6.75 -15.54
CA GLU A 153 14.78 5.90 -15.17
C GLU A 153 13.51 6.62 -15.59
N MET A 154 12.59 5.87 -16.18
CA MET A 154 11.30 6.35 -16.60
C MET A 154 10.24 5.37 -16.15
N SER A 155 9.16 5.90 -15.59
CA SER A 155 7.99 5.13 -15.18
C SER A 155 6.78 5.63 -15.97
N TYR A 156 6.10 4.71 -16.63
CA TYR A 156 4.78 4.95 -17.22
C TYR A 156 3.72 4.32 -16.34
N MET A 157 2.65 5.06 -16.10
CA MET A 157 1.48 4.55 -15.40
C MET A 157 0.23 4.90 -16.21
N TYR A 158 -0.58 3.91 -16.54
CA TYR A 158 -1.83 4.13 -17.28
C TYR A 158 -2.93 3.17 -16.77
N PRO A 159 -4.21 3.58 -16.82
CA PRO A 159 -5.30 2.72 -16.36
C PRO A 159 -5.62 1.65 -17.40
N ASP A 160 -5.93 0.46 -16.90
CA ASP A 160 -6.62 -0.60 -17.64
C ASP A 160 -8.02 -0.79 -17.06
N PHE A 161 -9.04 -0.53 -17.90
CA PHE A 161 -10.44 -0.55 -17.52
C PHE A 161 -11.01 -1.97 -17.49
N ILE A 162 -11.57 -2.32 -16.34
CA ILE A 162 -12.26 -3.61 -16.12
C ILE A 162 -13.67 -3.50 -16.69
N SER A 163 -13.79 -3.72 -18.00
CA SER A 163 -15.08 -3.65 -18.69
C SER A 163 -15.19 -4.71 -19.77
N GLY A 164 -16.33 -5.41 -19.79
CA GLY A 164 -16.71 -6.27 -20.91
C GLY A 164 -17.24 -5.51 -22.12
N LEU A 165 -17.45 -4.19 -22.00
CA LEU A 165 -17.93 -3.35 -23.10
C LEU A 165 -16.77 -2.92 -24.00
N LYS A 166 -16.97 -3.13 -25.31
CA LYS A 166 -15.99 -2.84 -26.37
C LYS A 166 -15.35 -1.45 -26.30
N PRO A 167 -16.08 -0.34 -26.03
CA PRO A 167 -15.46 1.00 -26.02
C PRO A 167 -14.34 1.15 -24.97
N TYR A 168 -14.52 0.57 -23.77
CA TYR A 168 -13.50 0.64 -22.73
C TYR A 168 -12.28 -0.23 -23.04
N GLN A 169 -12.50 -1.38 -23.71
CA GLN A 169 -11.41 -2.23 -24.18
C GLN A 169 -10.57 -1.52 -25.25
N GLU A 170 -11.22 -0.82 -26.19
CA GLU A 170 -10.55 -0.01 -27.20
C GLU A 170 -9.73 1.13 -26.56
N ILE A 171 -10.26 1.77 -25.52
CA ILE A 171 -9.53 2.79 -24.75
C ILE A 171 -8.30 2.18 -24.06
N SER A 172 -8.43 1.08 -23.32
CA SER A 172 -7.28 0.40 -22.69
C SER A 172 -6.19 0.04 -23.71
N GLN A 173 -6.58 -0.54 -24.85
CA GLN A 173 -5.64 -0.93 -25.91
C GLN A 173 -4.89 0.26 -26.52
N GLU A 174 -5.59 1.37 -26.76
CA GLU A 174 -4.95 2.58 -27.28
C GLU A 174 -4.05 3.25 -26.25
N LEU A 175 -4.40 3.23 -24.95
CA LEU A 175 -3.53 3.69 -23.87
C LEU A 175 -2.24 2.86 -23.78
N GLU A 176 -2.36 1.53 -23.79
CA GLU A 176 -1.21 0.62 -23.77
C GLU A 176 -0.29 0.87 -24.98
N LYS A 177 -0.86 0.91 -26.19
CA LYS A 177 -0.12 1.17 -27.43
C LYS A 177 0.64 2.49 -27.37
N ASN A 178 0.03 3.56 -26.85
CA ASN A 178 0.66 4.86 -26.73
C ASN A 178 1.78 4.84 -25.67
N ALA A 179 1.57 4.18 -24.53
CA ALA A 179 2.60 4.02 -23.50
C ALA A 179 3.83 3.28 -24.06
N LEU A 180 3.64 2.17 -24.78
CA LEU A 180 4.71 1.40 -25.41
C LEU A 180 5.44 2.21 -26.50
N ALA A 181 4.72 3.02 -27.26
CA ALA A 181 5.32 3.88 -28.29
C ALA A 181 6.24 4.95 -27.68
N GLU A 182 5.81 5.60 -26.58
CA GLU A 182 6.66 6.57 -25.86
C GLU A 182 7.85 5.87 -25.19
N GLN A 183 7.65 4.69 -24.61
CA GLN A 183 8.74 3.88 -24.06
C GLN A 183 9.81 3.55 -25.09
N ALA A 184 9.41 3.16 -26.30
CA ALA A 184 10.33 2.87 -27.39
C ALA A 184 11.12 4.10 -27.87
N LYS A 185 10.58 5.32 -27.75
CA LYS A 185 11.31 6.56 -28.07
C LYS A 185 12.41 6.84 -27.07
N PHE A 186 12.17 6.57 -25.78
CA PHE A 186 13.15 6.81 -24.72
C PHE A 186 14.33 5.83 -24.74
N MET A 187 14.12 4.64 -25.32
CA MET A 187 15.15 3.60 -25.42
C MET A 187 16.11 3.78 -26.61
N LYS A 188 15.86 4.78 -27.47
CA LYS A 188 16.72 5.10 -28.62
C LYS A 188 17.68 6.23 -28.26
#